data_AF-A0A920HGZ3-F1
#
_entry.id   AF-A0A920HGZ3-F1
#
_cell.length_a   1.000
_cell.length_b   1.000
_cell.length_c   1.000
_cell.angle_alpha   90.00
_cell.angle_beta   90.00
_cell.angle_gamma   90.00
#
_symmetry.space_group_name_H-M   'P 1'
#
loop_
_entity.id
_entity.type
_entity.pdbx_description
1 polymer ?
#
loop_
_entity_poly.entity_id
_entity_poly.type
_entity_poly.pdbx_seq_one_letter_code
_entity_poly.pdbx_strand_id
1 'polypeptide(L)' 'MEIHVLQGERPMAKDNKTIGRFHLDGIPPSPRGVPQIEVTFDIDANGIINVSALIKQLISLKILELRHLQD' A
#
# COMPACT_ATOMS: atom_id res chain seq x y z
N MET A 1 -3.25 5.45 -9.93
CA MET A 1 -4.04 4.47 -9.13
C MET A 1 -3.73 4.71 -7.67
N GLU A 2 -4.68 4.57 -6.75
CA GLU A 2 -4.45 4.84 -5.32
C GLU A 2 -4.57 3.56 -4.48
N ILE A 3 -3.66 3.38 -3.52
CA ILE A 3 -3.77 2.42 -2.42
C ILE A 3 -4.05 3.19 -1.14
N HIS A 4 -5.19 2.94 -0.51
CA HIS A 4 -5.56 3.51 0.80
C HIS A 4 -5.37 2.44 1.88
N VAL A 5 -4.45 2.68 2.80
CA VAL A 5 -4.13 1.76 3.90
C VAL A 5 -4.80 2.24 5.18
N LEU A 6 -5.51 1.32 5.85
CA LEU A 6 -6.29 1.59 7.05
C LEU A 6 -5.95 0.56 8.14
N GLN A 7 -6.05 1.00 9.39
CA GLN A 7 -5.91 0.18 10.59
C GLN A 7 -7.20 0.21 11.40
N GLY A 8 -7.70 -0.96 11.78
CA GLY A 8 -8.77 -1.09 12.74
C GLY A 8 -9.53 -2.40 12.58
N GLU A 9 -10.41 -2.66 13.55
CA GLU A 9 -11.17 -3.90 13.65
C GLU A 9 -12.58 -3.78 13.06
N ARG A 10 -12.95 -2.60 12.54
CA ARG A 10 -14.29 -2.35 12.00
C ARG A 10 -14.39 -2.93 10.59
N PRO A 11 -15.55 -3.53 10.23
CA PRO A 11 -15.72 -4.17 8.92
C PRO A 11 -15.74 -3.16 7.77
N MET A 12 -16.20 -1.93 8.02
CA MET A 12 -16.30 -0.89 7.00
C MET A 12 -15.04 -0.02 7.01
N ALA A 13 -14.43 0.15 5.84
CA ALA A 13 -13.21 0.93 5.68
C ALA A 13 -13.32 2.35 6.27
N LYS A 14 -14.44 3.04 6.04
CA LYS A 14 -14.69 4.40 6.55
C LYS A 14 -14.63 4.53 8.08
N ASP A 15 -14.80 3.43 8.82
CA ASP A 15 -14.84 3.41 10.28
C ASP A 15 -13.47 3.07 10.90
N ASN A 16 -12.44 2.85 10.07
CA ASN A 16 -11.07 2.55 10.49
C ASN A 16 -10.14 3.77 10.38
N LYS A 17 -9.04 3.78 11.14
CA LYS A 17 -8.03 4.84 11.11
C LYS A 17 -7.24 4.77 9.82
N THR A 18 -7.09 5.88 9.11
CA THR A 18 -6.20 5.95 7.95
C THR A 18 -4.75 5.95 8.42
N ILE A 19 -3.94 5.02 7.89
CA ILE A 19 -2.49 5.01 8.10
C ILE A 19 -1.80 5.84 7.01
N GLY A 20 -2.26 5.71 5.77
CA GLY A 20 -1.68 6.44 4.64
C GLY A 20 -2.42 6.20 3.33
N ARG A 21 -2.12 7.05 2.35
CA ARG A 21 -2.59 6.91 0.97
C ARG A 21 -1.41 7.02 0.01
N PHE A 22 -1.40 6.15 -0.98
CA PHE A 22 -0.28 6.02 -1.89
C PHE A 22 -0.75 6.09 -3.32
N HIS A 23 -0.15 7.01 -4.04
CA HIS A 23 -0.33 7.11 -5.48
C HIS A 23 0.71 6.23 -6.17
N LEU A 24 0.19 5.23 -6.86
CA LEU A 24 0.92 4.47 -7.85
C LEU A 24 0.81 5.21 -9.18
N ASP A 25 1.88 5.95 -9.46
CA ASP A 25 2.08 6.75 -10.66
C ASP A 25 2.97 6.00 -11.66
N GLY A 26 2.97 6.45 -12.92
CA GLY A 26 3.80 5.86 -13.96
C GLY A 26 3.36 4.48 -14.46
N ILE A 27 2.14 4.03 -14.10
CA ILE A 27 1.56 2.80 -14.63
C ILE A 27 0.96 3.10 -16.01
N PRO A 28 1.45 2.47 -17.10
CA PRO A 28 0.83 2.62 -18.40
C PRO A 28 -0.59 2.03 -18.40
N PRO A 29 -1.53 2.62 -19.15
CA PRO A 29 -2.85 2.03 -19.33
C PRO A 29 -2.72 0.59 -19.81
N SER A 30 -3.37 -0.34 -19.11
CA SER A 30 -3.38 -1.75 -19.46
C SER A 30 -4.83 -2.24 -19.52
N PRO A 31 -5.14 -3.26 -20.35
CA PRO A 31 -6.47 -3.85 -20.37
C PRO A 31 -6.89 -4.29 -18.97
N ARG A 32 -8.19 -4.22 -18.65
CA ARG A 32 -8.69 -4.67 -17.34
C ARG A 32 -8.29 -6.14 -17.10
N GLY A 33 -7.86 -6.45 -15.87
CA GLY A 33 -7.42 -7.79 -15.48
C GLY A 33 -5.97 -8.13 -15.85
N VAL A 34 -5.28 -7.28 -16.63
CA VAL A 34 -3.87 -7.47 -16.99
C VAL A 34 -2.88 -6.88 -15.97
N PRO A 35 -3.06 -5.67 -15.41
CA PRO A 35 -2.09 -5.14 -14.45
C PRO A 35 -2.15 -5.92 -13.14
N GLN A 36 -1.03 -6.56 -12.80
CA GLN A 36 -0.85 -7.25 -11.52
C GLN A 36 -0.01 -6.37 -10.60
N ILE A 37 -0.61 -5.94 -9.49
CA ILE A 37 0.08 -5.21 -8.42
C ILE A 37 0.21 -6.17 -7.24
N GLU A 38 1.44 -6.38 -6.83
CA GLU A 38 1.77 -7.10 -5.62
C GLU A 38 2.06 -6.07 -4.53
N VAL A 39 1.33 -6.15 -3.42
CA VAL A 39 1.49 -5.25 -2.27
C VAL A 39 1.94 -6.08 -1.10
N THR A 40 3.11 -5.73 -0.55
CA THR A 40 3.70 -6.41 0.59
C THR A 40 3.68 -5.47 1.79
N PHE A 41 3.18 -5.97 2.91
CA PHE A 41 3.18 -5.31 4.20
C PHE A 41 4.14 -6.05 5.12
N ASP A 42 5.17 -5.35 5.58
CA ASP A 42 6.14 -5.87 6.53
C ASP A 42 6.05 -5.03 7.81
N ILE A 43 5.97 -5.69 8.97
CA ILE A 43 5.92 -5.02 10.26
C ILE A 43 7.16 -5.44 11.02
N ASP A 44 7.99 -4.48 11.39
CA ASP A 44 9.20 -4.76 12.14
C ASP A 44 8.94 -4.89 13.64
N ALA A 45 9.98 -5.23 14.40
CA ALA A 45 9.90 -5.39 15.85
C ALA A 45 9.57 -4.09 16.61
N ASN A 46 9.68 -2.92 15.97
CA ASN A 46 9.32 -1.63 16.54
C ASN A 46 7.86 -1.24 16.23
N GLY A 47 7.13 -2.07 15.48
CA GLY A 47 5.78 -1.76 15.03
C GLY A 47 5.74 -0.77 13.85
N ILE A 48 6.85 -0.55 13.15
CA ILE A 48 6.88 0.25 11.93
C ILE A 48 6.36 -0.62 10.78
N ILE A 49 5.43 -0.04 10.00
CA ILE A 49 4.85 -0.73 8.86
C ILE A 49 5.58 -0.27 7.59
N ASN A 50 6.21 -1.20 6.91
CA ASN A 50 6.79 -0.99 5.59
C ASN A 50 5.81 -1.50 4.54
N VAL A 51 5.39 -0.62 3.64
CA VAL A 51 4.49 -0.98 2.55
C VAL A 51 5.27 -0.88 1.25
N SER A 52 5.33 -1.96 0.49
CA SER A 52 5.95 -1.94 -0.84
C SER A 52 4.94 -2.38 -1.87
N ALA A 53 5.05 -1.79 -3.06
CA ALA A 53 4.25 -2.16 -4.21
C ALA A 53 5.19 -2.50 -5.37
N LEU A 54 4.98 -3.67 -5.97
CA LEU A 54 5.64 -4.14 -7.16
C LEU A 54 4.61 -4.34 -8.27
N ILE A 55 4.89 -3.78 -9.44
CA ILE A 55 4.10 -4.05 -10.65
C ILE A 55 4.80 -5.19 -11.37
N LYS A 56 4.12 -6.30 -11.67
CA LYS A 56 4.83 -7.44 -12.28
C LYS A 56 5.32 -7.18 -13.72
N GLN A 57 4.71 -6.23 -14.42
CA GLN A 57 5.03 -5.90 -15.82
C GLN A 57 6.07 -4.77 -15.99
N LEU A 58 6.19 -3.89 -15.01
CA LEU A 58 7.26 -2.90 -14.93
C LEU A 58 8.10 -3.29 -13.73
N ILE A 59 9.37 -3.66 -13.92
CA ILE A 59 10.32 -4.00 -12.85
C ILE A 59 10.61 -2.73 -12.01
N SER A 60 9.60 -2.21 -11.32
CA SER A 60 9.59 -0.98 -10.56
C SER A 60 9.08 -1.31 -9.17
N LEU A 61 10.03 -1.35 -8.23
CA LEU A 61 9.78 -1.46 -6.80
C LEU A 61 9.60 -0.04 -6.26
N LYS A 62 8.42 0.28 -5.72
CA LYS A 62 8.22 1.50 -4.91
C LYS A 62 8.10 1.08 -3.46
N ILE A 63 9.14 1.37 -2.68
CA ILE A 63 9.17 1.16 -1.22
C ILE A 63 8.59 2.41 -0.57
N LEU A 64 7.57 2.24 0.28
CA LEU A 64 6.95 3.30 1.06
C LEU A 64 7.10 2.94 2.55
N GLU A 65 7.99 3.64 3.25
CA GLU A 65 8.10 3.51 4.70
C GLU A 65 6.95 4.27 5.38
N LEU A 66 6.12 3.58 6.16
CA LEU A 66 5.18 4.21 7.08
C LEU A 66 5.73 4.13 8.51
N ARG A 67 6.29 5.25 9.00
CA ARG A 67 6.53 5.41 10.43
C ARG A 67 5.20 5.71 11.12
N HIS A 68 4.60 4.69 11.71
CA HIS A 68 3.53 4.90 12.69
C HIS A 68 4.19 5.22 14.04
N LEU A 69 4.34 6.51 14.36
CA LEU A 69 4.56 6.95 15.74
C LEU A 69 3.32 6.54 16.54
N GLN A 70 3.50 5.60 17.47
CA GLN A 70 2.55 5.38 18.54
C GLN A 70 2.63 6.62 19.46
N ASP A 71 1.64 7.49 19.36
CA ASP A 71 1.16 8.26 20.51
C ASP A 71 -0.08 7.54 21.08
#